data_AF-A0A6H5GL32-F1
#
_entry.id   AF-A0A6H5GL32-F1
#
_cell.length_a   1.000
_cell.length_b   1.000
_cell.length_c   1.000
_cell.angle_alpha   90.00
_cell.angle_beta   90.00
_cell.angle_gamma   90.00
#
_symmetry.space_group_name_H-M   'P 1'
#
loop_
_entity.id
_entity.type
_entity.pdbx_description
1 polymer ?
#
loop_
_entity_poly.entity_id
_entity_poly.type
_entity_poly.pdbx_seq_one_letter_code
_entity_poly.pdbx_strand_id
1 'polypeptide(L)'
;MAPAGLHRARWMAKGIYAIKVYMFRGEFKMTKKEEVAITELWMFVVSIYVYHWFQAPSCRFAPRNDLKLLKDLKAYNKVNEAIAEVALKKFSGHLWYLSEVLAAFAFFDENVPLETKTKMVQALENEGQEDTLRRITIDSRVIEMSSLEDFVSQNTRKFFSITGLSPDFLEREVVTWESDPEYLHIKNIVSSMRVVNDIAERGVALMEEYNKLHTQNEEQKQYLLLTIVTDPPLLPTLDVEISLGHELGAERIPHGSRRRPGPESRRAQDERFVQPFANSQDGIPGPDNRPFGHHMVLIIELLFAPPAVGFVLLLDAALEEKSAKKLIEEKFCDMLFANYAYWPIASFALFRWVPAYLRPPATSLLGLGWTAFMSWCIHNERKTSIPRK
;
A
#
# COMPACT_ATOMS: atom_id res chain seq x y z
N MET A 1 -23.68 -0.29 0.62
CA MET A 1 -22.71 -0.18 -0.49
C MET A 1 -21.32 -0.34 0.11
N ALA A 2 -20.65 -1.46 -0.11
CA ALA A 2 -19.25 -1.59 0.33
C ALA A 2 -18.39 -0.73 -0.61
N PRO A 3 -17.43 0.08 -0.12
CA PRO A 3 -16.57 0.86 -1.00
C PRO A 3 -15.71 -0.10 -1.83
N ALA A 4 -15.65 0.13 -3.14
CA ALA A 4 -14.77 -0.60 -4.04
C ALA A 4 -13.30 -0.38 -3.60
N GLY A 5 -12.54 -1.48 -3.46
CA GLY A 5 -11.10 -1.46 -3.13
C GLY A 5 -10.71 -1.72 -1.66
N LEU A 6 -11.63 -2.13 -0.78
CA LEU A 6 -11.27 -2.58 0.57
C LEU A 6 -10.76 -4.04 0.56
N HIS A 7 -9.50 -4.25 0.18
CA HIS A 7 -8.84 -5.53 0.46
C HIS A 7 -8.02 -5.50 1.76
N ARG A 8 -7.90 -6.70 2.34
CA ARG A 8 -7.74 -7.02 3.78
C ARG A 8 -6.33 -6.79 4.35
N ALA A 9 -5.47 -6.10 3.62
CA ALA A 9 -4.12 -5.79 4.05
C ALA A 9 -4.18 -4.72 5.15
N ARG A 10 -4.28 -5.24 6.39
CA ARG A 10 -4.39 -4.52 7.66
C ARG A 10 -5.65 -3.62 7.79
N TRP A 11 -6.36 -3.79 8.89
CA TRP A 11 -7.77 -3.39 9.08
C TRP A 11 -8.03 -1.87 9.17
N MET A 12 -7.09 -1.01 8.79
CA MET A 12 -7.19 0.43 9.00
C MET A 12 -8.38 1.08 8.28
N ALA A 13 -8.71 0.68 7.06
CA ALA A 13 -9.89 1.23 6.39
C ALA A 13 -11.18 0.94 7.17
N LYS A 14 -11.27 -0.23 7.81
CA LYS A 14 -12.38 -0.56 8.74
C LYS A 14 -12.28 0.21 10.06
N GLY A 15 -11.07 0.45 10.56
CA GLY A 15 -10.84 1.28 11.74
C GLY A 15 -11.27 2.73 11.53
N ILE A 16 -10.90 3.35 10.40
CA ILE A 16 -11.33 4.69 10.01
C ILE A 16 -12.85 4.73 9.85
N TYR A 17 -13.44 3.71 9.24
CA TYR A 17 -14.89 3.60 9.14
C TYR A 17 -15.54 3.54 10.54
N ALA A 18 -14.99 2.75 11.46
CA ALA A 18 -15.48 2.67 12.82
C ALA A 18 -15.43 4.02 13.56
N ILE A 19 -14.34 4.78 13.38
CA ILE A 19 -14.20 6.14 13.91
C ILE A 19 -15.28 7.05 13.34
N LYS A 20 -15.50 7.04 12.01
CA LYS A 20 -16.54 7.85 11.37
C LYS A 20 -17.93 7.52 11.91
N VAL A 21 -18.26 6.23 12.02
CA VAL A 21 -19.53 5.75 12.56
C VAL A 21 -19.72 6.21 14.01
N TYR A 22 -18.68 6.18 14.83
CA TYR A 22 -18.72 6.68 16.20
C TYR A 22 -18.92 8.21 16.28
N MET A 23 -18.25 8.98 15.43
CA MET A 23 -18.36 10.44 15.38
C MET A 23 -19.77 10.90 14.99
N PHE A 24 -20.38 10.25 14.00
CA PHE A 24 -21.73 10.57 13.51
C PHE A 24 -22.82 9.70 14.13
N ARG A 25 -22.56 9.02 15.26
CA ARG A 25 -23.51 8.07 15.87
C ARG A 25 -24.89 8.67 16.15
N GLY A 26 -24.97 9.98 16.40
CA GLY A 26 -26.25 10.69 16.60
C GLY A 26 -27.13 10.78 15.35
N GLU A 27 -26.54 10.65 14.16
CA GLU A 27 -27.24 10.69 12.87
C GLU A 27 -27.73 9.31 12.41
N PHE A 28 -27.33 8.24 13.11
CA PHE A 28 -27.68 6.87 12.77
C PHE A 28 -28.70 6.30 13.77
N LYS A 29 -29.66 5.52 13.26
CA LYS A 29 -30.51 4.68 14.10
C LYS A 29 -29.71 3.46 14.56
N MET A 30 -29.09 3.55 15.74
CA MET A 30 -28.32 2.46 16.34
C MET A 30 -29.06 1.87 17.55
N THR A 31 -28.92 0.56 17.72
CA THR A 31 -29.26 -0.10 18.98
C THR A 31 -28.21 0.21 20.05
N LYS A 32 -28.59 0.13 21.33
CA LYS A 32 -27.63 0.28 22.44
C LYS A 32 -26.43 -0.67 22.34
N LYS A 33 -26.65 -1.88 21.81
CA LYS A 33 -25.60 -2.87 21.59
C LYS A 33 -24.60 -2.43 20.52
N GLU A 34 -25.08 -1.88 19.41
CA GLU A 34 -24.23 -1.35 18.34
C GLU A 34 -23.44 -0.13 18.83
N GLU A 35 -24.06 0.74 19.63
CA GLU A 35 -23.40 1.92 20.20
C GLU A 35 -22.26 1.52 21.15
N VAL A 36 -22.46 0.52 22.02
CA VAL A 36 -21.39 -0.01 22.87
C VAL A 36 -20.29 -0.66 22.01
N ALA A 37 -20.65 -1.51 21.05
CA ALA A 37 -19.68 -2.19 20.20
C ALA A 37 -18.81 -1.22 19.38
N ILE A 38 -19.40 -0.17 18.81
CA ILE A 38 -18.65 0.85 18.08
C ILE A 38 -17.79 1.68 19.04
N THR A 39 -18.28 1.92 20.27
CA THR A 39 -17.53 2.59 21.35
C THR A 39 -16.27 1.79 21.73
N GLU A 40 -16.38 0.48 21.93
CA GLU A 40 -15.23 -0.35 22.26
C GLU A 40 -14.24 -0.47 21.09
N LEU A 41 -14.75 -0.54 19.85
CA LEU A 41 -13.92 -0.64 18.66
C LEU A 41 -13.13 0.64 18.39
N TRP A 42 -13.73 1.84 18.48
CA TRP A 42 -12.95 3.08 18.25
C TRP A 42 -11.91 3.28 19.35
N MET A 43 -12.22 2.95 20.62
CA MET A 43 -11.24 3.03 21.72
C MET A 43 -10.03 2.15 21.44
N PHE A 44 -10.25 0.91 20.98
CA PHE A 44 -9.16 0.03 20.56
C PHE A 44 -8.34 0.61 19.40
N VAL A 45 -9.03 1.10 18.36
CA VAL A 45 -8.37 1.64 17.17
C VAL A 45 -7.48 2.82 17.53
N VAL A 46 -8.01 3.79 18.28
CA VAL A 46 -7.29 5.02 18.64
C VAL A 46 -6.19 4.75 19.67
N SER A 47 -6.44 3.90 20.67
CA SER A 47 -5.50 3.71 21.79
C SER A 47 -4.34 2.79 21.45
N ILE A 48 -4.53 1.82 20.55
CA ILE A 48 -3.52 0.81 20.21
C ILE A 48 -3.19 0.87 18.72
N TYR A 49 -4.18 0.59 17.88
CA TYR A 49 -3.91 0.20 16.50
C TYR A 49 -3.30 1.32 15.64
N VAL A 50 -3.77 2.56 15.81
CA VAL A 50 -3.30 3.72 15.03
C VAL A 50 -1.80 3.95 15.18
N TYR A 51 -1.26 3.86 16.40
CA TYR A 51 0.16 4.08 16.65
C TYR A 51 1.05 3.08 15.91
N HIS A 52 0.69 1.79 15.95
CA HIS A 52 1.43 0.73 15.25
C HIS A 52 1.22 0.80 13.74
N TRP A 53 0.02 1.19 13.30
CA TRP A 53 -0.32 1.38 11.90
C TRP A 53 0.57 2.42 11.22
N PHE A 54 0.80 3.56 11.86
CA PHE A 54 1.62 4.63 11.29
C PHE A 54 3.09 4.26 11.12
N GLN A 55 3.62 3.35 11.94
CA GLN A 55 5.00 2.85 11.83
C GLN A 55 5.13 1.65 10.87
N ALA A 56 4.01 1.03 10.52
CA ALA A 56 3.96 -0.18 9.72
C ALA A 56 4.56 -0.09 8.29
N PRO A 57 4.64 1.09 7.64
CA PRO A 57 5.34 1.26 6.36
C PRO A 57 6.87 1.24 6.45
N SER A 58 7.45 1.36 7.66
CA SER A 58 8.90 1.42 7.85
C SER A 58 9.47 0.04 8.21
N CYS A 59 10.21 -0.55 7.29
CA CYS A 59 10.89 -1.85 7.43
C CYS A 59 11.80 -1.92 8.65
N ARG A 60 12.65 -0.91 8.85
CA ARG A 60 13.57 -0.80 10.00
C ARG A 60 12.86 -0.90 11.36
N PHE A 61 11.63 -0.39 11.44
CA PHE A 61 10.83 -0.42 12.66
C PHE A 61 10.01 -1.70 12.80
N ALA A 62 9.87 -2.48 11.73
CA ALA A 62 8.88 -3.55 11.66
C ALA A 62 9.05 -4.61 12.76
N PRO A 63 10.25 -5.15 13.06
CA PRO A 63 10.39 -6.14 14.13
C PRO A 63 10.03 -5.58 15.51
N ARG A 64 10.54 -4.38 15.84
CA ARG A 64 10.20 -3.71 17.12
C ARG A 64 8.72 -3.38 17.21
N ASN A 65 8.12 -2.91 16.12
CA ASN A 65 6.72 -2.53 16.07
C ASN A 65 5.79 -3.73 16.25
N ASP A 66 6.11 -4.87 15.63
CA ASP A 66 5.37 -6.12 15.77
C ASP A 66 5.44 -6.64 17.21
N LEU A 67 6.65 -6.70 17.81
CA LEU A 67 6.81 -7.12 19.20
C LEU A 67 6.10 -6.17 20.18
N LYS A 68 6.23 -4.86 19.96
CA LYS A 68 5.58 -3.85 20.79
C LYS A 68 4.06 -3.93 20.69
N LEU A 69 3.50 -4.15 19.50
CA LEU A 69 2.06 -4.35 19.32
C LEU A 69 1.54 -5.51 20.16
N LEU A 70 2.25 -6.63 20.20
CA LEU A 70 1.86 -7.77 21.04
C LEU A 70 1.87 -7.44 22.54
N LYS A 71 2.89 -6.69 23.00
CA LYS A 71 2.99 -6.23 24.40
C LYS A 71 1.89 -5.24 24.75
N ASP A 72 1.62 -4.29 23.88
CA ASP A 72 0.57 -3.27 24.07
C ASP A 72 -0.83 -3.93 24.08
N LEU A 73 -1.05 -4.94 23.24
CA LEU A 73 -2.28 -5.75 23.25
C LEU A 73 -2.44 -6.57 24.54
N LYS A 74 -1.34 -7.11 25.09
CA LYS A 74 -1.34 -7.77 26.39
C LYS A 74 -1.72 -6.82 27.52
N ALA A 75 -1.16 -5.61 27.51
CA ALA A 75 -1.54 -4.57 28.46
C ALA A 75 -3.01 -4.14 28.29
N TYR A 76 -3.50 -4.05 27.04
CA TYR A 76 -4.88 -3.68 26.71
C TYR A 76 -5.92 -4.71 27.18
N ASN A 77 -5.52 -5.94 27.48
CA ASN A 77 -6.40 -6.95 28.07
C ASN A 77 -7.08 -6.44 29.36
N LYS A 78 -6.39 -5.60 30.14
CA LYS A 78 -6.96 -4.95 31.34
C LYS A 78 -8.10 -3.97 31.05
N VAL A 79 -8.19 -3.47 29.82
CA VAL A 79 -9.22 -2.51 29.39
C VAL A 79 -10.39 -3.23 28.71
N ASN A 80 -10.09 -4.10 27.75
CA ASN A 80 -11.09 -4.91 27.07
C ASN A 80 -10.48 -6.26 26.65
N GLU A 81 -10.67 -7.26 27.49
CA GLU A 81 -10.18 -8.63 27.29
C GLU A 81 -10.63 -9.25 25.98
N ALA A 82 -11.93 -9.15 25.67
CA ALA A 82 -12.51 -9.77 24.47
C ALA A 82 -11.86 -9.25 23.17
N ILE A 83 -11.67 -7.92 23.06
CA ILE A 83 -11.00 -7.32 21.89
C ILE A 83 -9.52 -7.67 21.89
N ALA A 84 -8.85 -7.58 23.05
CA ALA A 84 -7.42 -7.87 23.17
C ALA A 84 -7.10 -9.31 22.73
N GLU A 85 -7.87 -10.30 23.19
CA GLU A 85 -7.65 -11.71 22.83
C GLU A 85 -7.87 -11.99 21.34
N VAL A 86 -8.94 -11.44 20.77
CA VAL A 86 -9.23 -11.58 19.34
C VAL A 86 -8.13 -10.91 18.50
N ALA A 87 -7.70 -9.70 18.91
CA ALA A 87 -6.62 -8.98 18.24
C ALA A 87 -5.29 -9.72 18.35
N LEU A 88 -4.90 -10.17 19.55
CA LEU A 88 -3.69 -10.98 19.77
C LEU A 88 -3.68 -12.20 18.88
N LYS A 89 -4.76 -13.00 18.89
CA LYS A 89 -4.87 -14.19 18.05
C LYS A 89 -4.70 -13.87 16.56
N LYS A 90 -5.20 -12.71 16.11
CA LYS A 90 -5.05 -12.27 14.71
C LYS A 90 -3.63 -11.85 14.42
N PHE A 91 -3.04 -10.95 15.22
CA PHE A 91 -1.71 -10.40 14.96
C PHE A 91 -0.59 -11.42 15.17
N SER A 92 -0.77 -12.41 16.07
CA SER A 92 0.18 -13.53 16.22
C SER A 92 0.34 -14.36 14.94
N GLY A 93 -0.62 -14.33 14.01
CA GLY A 93 -0.52 -14.98 12.71
C GLY A 93 0.22 -14.19 11.62
N HIS A 94 0.67 -12.96 11.93
CA HIS A 94 1.22 -11.99 10.98
C HIS A 94 2.60 -11.44 11.41
N LEU A 95 3.40 -12.21 12.14
CA LEU A 95 4.69 -11.81 12.70
C LEU A 95 5.88 -12.09 11.76
N TRP A 96 5.75 -11.79 10.48
CA TRP A 96 6.78 -12.08 9.48
C TRP A 96 8.11 -11.36 9.79
N TYR A 97 8.05 -10.13 10.30
CA TYR A 97 9.25 -9.34 10.60
C TYR A 97 9.98 -9.78 11.87
N LEU A 98 9.39 -10.68 12.66
CA LEU A 98 10.08 -11.34 13.77
C LEU A 98 10.79 -12.62 13.34
N SER A 99 10.66 -13.07 12.09
CA SER A 99 11.44 -14.22 11.56
C SER A 99 12.95 -14.01 11.72
N GLU A 100 13.70 -15.11 11.87
CA GLU A 100 15.15 -15.05 12.10
C GLU A 100 15.91 -14.24 11.04
N VAL A 101 15.44 -14.27 9.79
CA VAL A 101 16.03 -13.49 8.69
C VAL A 101 15.63 -12.02 8.77
N LEU A 102 14.35 -11.71 8.94
CA LEU A 102 13.84 -10.33 8.87
C LEU A 102 14.03 -9.54 10.18
N ALA A 103 14.33 -10.21 11.29
CA ALA A 103 14.73 -9.57 12.55
C ALA A 103 15.97 -8.68 12.37
N ALA A 104 16.78 -8.92 11.32
CA ALA A 104 17.91 -8.08 10.91
C ALA A 104 17.53 -6.60 10.74
N PHE A 105 16.28 -6.28 10.35
CA PHE A 105 15.84 -4.89 10.20
C PHE A 105 15.99 -4.08 11.49
N ALA A 106 15.88 -4.71 12.66
CA ALA A 106 16.00 -4.03 13.95
C ALA A 106 17.42 -3.51 14.24
N PHE A 107 18.47 -3.99 13.54
CA PHE A 107 19.80 -3.39 13.65
C PHE A 107 19.84 -1.92 13.21
N PHE A 108 18.91 -1.52 12.32
CA PHE A 108 18.83 -0.19 11.71
C PHE A 108 17.77 0.73 12.34
N ASP A 109 17.12 0.31 13.43
CA ASP A 109 16.17 1.13 14.18
C ASP A 109 16.92 2.02 15.19
N GLU A 110 16.67 3.32 15.22
CA GLU A 110 17.26 4.22 16.23
C GLU A 110 16.64 4.05 17.62
N ASN A 111 15.42 3.51 17.69
CA ASN A 111 14.70 3.34 18.95
C ASN A 111 15.04 2.03 19.66
N VAL A 112 15.87 1.17 19.05
CA VAL A 112 16.40 -0.03 19.71
C VAL A 112 17.63 0.37 20.51
N PRO A 113 17.65 0.17 21.84
CA PRO A 113 18.78 0.54 22.68
C PRO A 113 20.07 -0.16 22.27
N LEU A 114 21.22 0.50 22.50
CA LEU A 114 22.54 -0.06 22.21
C LEU A 114 22.76 -1.41 22.91
N GLU A 115 22.32 -1.55 24.17
CA GLU A 115 22.41 -2.81 24.91
C GLU A 115 21.68 -3.96 24.21
N THR A 116 20.46 -3.71 23.72
CA THR A 116 19.68 -4.68 22.93
C THR A 116 20.39 -5.01 21.62
N LYS A 117 20.93 -4.02 20.91
CA LYS A 117 21.70 -4.26 19.68
C LYS A 117 22.94 -5.12 19.94
N THR A 118 23.65 -4.89 21.04
CA THR A 118 24.80 -5.71 21.45
C THR A 118 24.38 -7.15 21.74
N LYS A 119 23.26 -7.36 22.45
CA LYS A 119 22.71 -8.72 22.68
C LYS A 119 22.27 -9.39 21.39
N MET A 120 21.68 -8.66 20.45
CA MET A 120 21.34 -9.17 19.12
C MET A 120 22.58 -9.61 18.35
N VAL A 121 23.68 -8.84 18.39
CA VAL A 121 24.96 -9.24 17.76
C VAL A 121 25.51 -10.51 18.41
N GLN A 122 25.45 -10.63 19.74
CA GLN A 122 25.85 -11.86 20.45
C GLN A 122 24.97 -13.05 20.06
N ALA A 123 23.67 -12.83 19.85
CA ALA A 123 22.74 -13.86 19.44
C ALA A 123 22.97 -14.38 18.01
N LEU A 124 23.75 -13.68 17.18
CA LEU A 124 24.14 -14.16 15.85
C LEU A 124 24.98 -15.44 15.88
N GLU A 125 25.59 -15.78 17.01
CA GLU A 125 26.37 -17.01 17.18
C GLU A 125 25.49 -18.21 17.55
N ASN A 126 24.23 -17.98 17.94
CA ASN A 126 23.29 -19.06 18.30
C ASN A 126 22.85 -19.83 17.05
N GLU A 127 22.77 -21.16 17.18
CA GLU A 127 22.20 -22.02 16.13
C GLU A 127 20.77 -21.59 15.81
N GLY A 128 20.50 -21.34 14.53
CA GLY A 128 19.17 -21.00 14.06
C GLY A 128 18.31 -22.22 13.75
N GLN A 129 17.01 -22.03 13.57
CA GLN A 129 16.11 -23.12 13.22
C GLN A 129 16.40 -23.66 11.80
N GLU A 130 16.25 -24.99 11.61
CA GLU A 130 16.43 -25.64 10.29
C GLU A 130 15.45 -25.07 9.24
N ASP A 131 14.24 -24.68 9.66
CA ASP A 131 13.14 -24.27 8.78
C ASP A 131 12.87 -22.75 8.87
N THR A 132 13.80 -21.96 8.33
CA THR A 132 13.84 -20.47 8.44
C THR A 132 12.64 -19.70 7.87
N LEU A 133 11.79 -20.35 7.07
CA LEU A 133 10.71 -19.70 6.31
C LEU A 133 9.33 -19.83 6.98
N ARG A 134 9.23 -20.47 8.15
CA ARG A 134 7.95 -20.59 8.84
C ARG A 134 7.61 -19.31 9.60
N ARG A 135 6.33 -18.91 9.52
CA ARG A 135 5.78 -17.85 10.38
C ARG A 135 6.08 -18.19 11.84
N ILE A 136 6.73 -17.26 12.54
CA ILE A 136 6.97 -17.44 13.97
C ILE A 136 5.63 -17.46 14.71
N THR A 137 5.45 -18.47 15.54
CA THR A 137 4.37 -18.54 16.51
C THR A 137 4.96 -18.27 17.89
N ILE A 138 4.62 -17.11 18.46
CA ILE A 138 5.03 -16.77 19.83
C ILE A 138 3.90 -17.19 20.77
N ASP A 139 4.23 -17.97 21.81
CA ASP A 139 3.26 -18.27 22.87
C ASP A 139 2.92 -16.97 23.62
N SER A 140 1.62 -16.76 23.81
CA SER A 140 1.04 -15.65 24.57
C SER A 140 1.69 -15.42 25.93
N ARG A 141 2.26 -16.45 26.57
CA ARG A 141 2.89 -16.38 27.89
C ARG A 141 4.28 -15.75 27.88
N VAL A 142 5.02 -15.88 26.78
CA VAL A 142 6.40 -15.39 26.68
C VAL A 142 6.48 -13.99 26.09
N ILE A 143 5.43 -13.48 25.44
CA ILE A 143 5.39 -12.16 24.78
C ILE A 143 5.96 -11.03 25.66
N GLU A 144 5.63 -10.98 26.95
CA GLU A 144 6.09 -9.92 27.86
C GLU A 144 7.60 -9.98 28.11
N MET A 145 8.13 -11.19 28.24
CA MET A 145 9.54 -11.48 28.47
C MET A 145 10.37 -11.43 27.19
N SER A 146 9.73 -11.65 26.03
CA SER A 146 10.40 -11.66 24.74
C SER A 146 11.02 -10.32 24.42
N SER A 147 12.21 -10.39 23.86
CA SER A 147 13.09 -9.30 23.49
C SER A 147 13.51 -9.49 22.03
N LEU A 148 14.17 -8.51 21.42
CA LEU A 148 14.48 -8.61 19.98
C LEU A 148 15.61 -9.60 19.71
N GLU A 149 16.52 -9.76 20.67
CA GLU A 149 17.62 -10.73 20.65
C GLU A 149 17.14 -12.19 20.58
N ASP A 150 15.95 -12.49 21.11
CA ASP A 150 15.37 -13.85 21.06
C ASP A 150 15.00 -14.30 19.63
N PHE A 151 14.92 -13.35 18.69
CA PHE A 151 14.57 -13.60 17.29
C PHE A 151 15.78 -13.55 16.36
N VAL A 152 16.99 -13.41 16.89
CA VAL A 152 18.23 -13.33 16.12
C VAL A 152 19.03 -14.62 16.28
N SER A 153 19.59 -15.11 15.18
CA SER A 153 20.40 -16.32 15.12
C SER A 153 21.44 -16.22 14.01
N GLN A 154 22.25 -17.27 13.81
CA GLN A 154 23.12 -17.39 12.64
C GLN A 154 22.36 -17.20 11.31
N ASN A 155 21.08 -17.58 11.24
CA ASN A 155 20.27 -17.40 10.04
C ASN A 155 19.99 -15.94 9.72
N THR A 156 20.08 -15.02 10.69
CA THR A 156 19.93 -13.58 10.46
C THR A 156 20.98 -13.06 9.48
N ARG A 157 22.16 -13.70 9.41
CA ARG A 157 23.19 -13.34 8.42
C ARG A 157 22.73 -13.55 6.97
N LYS A 158 21.78 -14.46 6.71
CA LYS A 158 21.19 -14.69 5.38
C LYS A 158 20.54 -13.43 4.81
N PHE A 159 20.04 -12.52 5.66
CA PHE A 159 19.50 -11.24 5.23
C PHE A 159 20.50 -10.46 4.37
N PHE A 160 21.76 -10.39 4.81
CA PHE A 160 22.83 -9.66 4.11
C PHE A 160 23.19 -10.34 2.79
N SER A 161 23.24 -11.67 2.77
CA SER A 161 23.45 -12.44 1.54
C SER A 161 22.34 -12.23 0.51
N ILE A 162 21.07 -12.22 0.94
CA ILE A 162 19.89 -12.04 0.07
C ILE A 162 19.83 -10.62 -0.48
N THR A 163 20.14 -9.62 0.34
CA THR A 163 20.08 -8.21 -0.03
C THR A 163 21.34 -7.71 -0.75
N GLY A 164 22.40 -8.52 -0.80
CA GLY A 164 23.70 -8.13 -1.36
C GLY A 164 24.41 -7.05 -0.55
N LEU A 165 24.07 -6.91 0.75
CA LEU A 165 24.65 -5.92 1.66
C LEU A 165 25.85 -6.51 2.40
N SER A 166 26.86 -5.67 2.66
CA SER A 166 28.04 -6.07 3.44
C SER A 166 27.68 -6.23 4.93
N PRO A 167 28.00 -7.38 5.57
CA PRO A 167 27.80 -7.59 7.00
C PRO A 167 28.97 -7.09 7.86
N ASP A 168 30.02 -6.50 7.27
CA ASP A 168 31.31 -6.22 7.93
C ASP A 168 31.17 -5.29 9.16
N PHE A 169 30.17 -4.41 9.17
CA PHE A 169 29.90 -3.54 10.31
C PHE A 169 29.51 -4.32 11.58
N LEU A 170 29.00 -5.55 11.46
CA LEU A 170 28.62 -6.41 12.60
C LEU A 170 29.83 -6.83 13.44
N GLU A 171 31.04 -6.79 12.88
CA GLU A 171 32.29 -7.10 13.60
C GLU A 171 32.82 -5.92 14.41
N ARG A 172 32.29 -4.70 14.14
CA ARG A 172 32.67 -3.47 14.83
C ARG A 172 31.81 -3.26 16.07
N GLU A 173 32.31 -2.50 17.03
CA GLU A 173 31.54 -2.17 18.23
C GLU A 173 30.25 -1.41 17.89
N VAL A 174 29.12 -1.83 18.48
CA VAL A 174 27.80 -1.24 18.21
C VAL A 174 27.75 0.27 18.44
N VAL A 175 28.56 0.78 19.37
CA VAL A 175 28.65 2.22 19.68
C VAL A 175 29.20 3.02 18.50
N THR A 176 30.05 2.42 17.64
CA THR A 176 30.66 3.11 16.51
C THR A 176 29.78 3.13 15.26
N TRP A 177 28.70 2.33 15.21
CA TRP A 177 27.87 2.17 14.01
C TRP A 177 27.28 3.49 13.49
N GLU A 178 26.76 4.37 14.37
CA GLU A 178 26.16 5.65 13.93
C GLU A 178 27.21 6.65 13.38
N SER A 179 28.51 6.40 13.58
CA SER A 179 29.60 7.18 12.99
C SER A 179 30.25 6.49 11.79
N ASP A 180 29.83 5.26 11.49
CA ASP A 180 30.41 4.41 10.45
C ASP A 180 29.77 4.71 9.09
N PRO A 181 30.53 5.18 8.07
CA PRO A 181 30.00 5.49 6.75
C PRO A 181 29.31 4.29 6.07
N GLU A 182 29.83 3.08 6.28
CA GLU A 182 29.28 1.86 5.67
C GLU A 182 27.92 1.51 6.29
N TYR A 183 27.83 1.54 7.61
CA TYR A 183 26.57 1.35 8.32
C TYR A 183 25.53 2.40 7.91
N LEU A 184 25.90 3.68 7.83
CA LEU A 184 24.99 4.74 7.42
C LEU A 184 24.50 4.55 5.97
N HIS A 185 25.38 4.11 5.08
CA HIS A 185 24.99 3.78 3.71
C HIS A 185 23.96 2.64 3.66
N ILE A 186 24.23 1.54 4.38
CA ILE A 186 23.32 0.39 4.46
C ILE A 186 22.00 0.79 5.12
N LYS A 187 22.04 1.57 6.21
CA LYS A 187 20.87 2.11 6.91
C LYS A 187 19.97 2.91 5.99
N ASN A 188 20.55 3.73 5.10
CA ASN A 188 19.80 4.49 4.10
C ASN A 188 19.13 3.58 3.05
N ILE A 189 19.85 2.56 2.55
CA ILE A 189 19.29 1.56 1.62
C ILE A 189 18.12 0.84 2.29
N VAL A 190 18.34 0.28 3.47
CA VAL A 190 17.32 -0.44 4.24
C VAL A 190 16.13 0.47 4.51
N SER A 191 16.33 1.72 4.90
CA SER A 191 15.24 2.69 5.15
C SER A 191 14.44 3.03 3.90
N SER A 192 15.02 2.87 2.70
CA SER A 192 14.33 3.06 1.43
C SER A 192 13.57 1.82 0.96
N MET A 193 13.84 0.65 1.55
CA MET A 193 13.13 -0.60 1.22
C MET A 193 11.66 -0.47 1.58
N ARG A 194 10.80 -0.87 0.64
CA ARG A 194 9.37 -0.92 0.91
C ARG A 194 9.04 -2.22 1.64
N VAL A 195 8.21 -2.12 2.68
CA VAL A 195 7.73 -3.26 3.47
C VAL A 195 6.88 -4.15 2.55
N VAL A 196 7.52 -5.20 2.02
CA VAL A 196 7.08 -6.00 0.86
C VAL A 196 5.71 -6.63 1.06
N ASN A 197 5.33 -7.04 2.29
CA ASN A 197 4.05 -7.72 2.48
C ASN A 197 2.85 -6.84 2.14
N ASP A 198 2.90 -5.54 2.45
CA ASP A 198 1.78 -4.64 2.18
C ASP A 198 1.63 -4.31 0.68
N ILE A 199 2.73 -4.33 -0.07
CA ILE A 199 2.74 -4.08 -1.52
C ILE A 199 2.44 -5.37 -2.29
N ALA A 200 2.98 -6.50 -1.85
CA ALA A 200 2.67 -7.81 -2.41
C ALA A 200 1.18 -8.16 -2.18
N GLU A 201 0.63 -7.96 -0.98
CA GLU A 201 -0.80 -8.17 -0.73
C GLU A 201 -1.67 -7.20 -1.58
N ARG A 202 -1.23 -5.94 -1.76
CA ARG A 202 -1.92 -4.98 -2.64
C ARG A 202 -1.79 -5.33 -4.12
N GLY A 203 -0.64 -5.82 -4.56
CA GLY A 203 -0.35 -6.20 -5.94
C GLY A 203 -1.08 -7.49 -6.34
N VAL A 204 -1.09 -8.49 -5.46
CA VAL A 204 -1.88 -9.72 -5.62
C VAL A 204 -3.36 -9.37 -5.61
N ALA A 205 -3.84 -8.52 -4.70
CA ALA A 205 -5.25 -8.10 -4.68
C ALA A 205 -5.66 -7.33 -5.94
N LEU A 206 -4.82 -6.39 -6.41
CA LEU A 206 -5.05 -5.66 -7.65
C LEU A 206 -5.12 -6.62 -8.84
N MET A 207 -4.20 -7.58 -8.90
CA MET A 207 -4.17 -8.60 -9.95
C MET A 207 -5.40 -9.53 -9.87
N GLU A 208 -5.81 -9.95 -8.68
CA GLU A 208 -7.01 -10.77 -8.46
C GLU A 208 -8.31 -10.04 -8.83
N GLU A 209 -8.47 -8.78 -8.44
CA GLU A 209 -9.62 -7.96 -8.81
C GLU A 209 -9.63 -7.68 -10.32
N TYR A 210 -8.48 -7.32 -10.89
CA TYR A 210 -8.34 -7.12 -12.33
C TYR A 210 -8.68 -8.39 -13.13
N ASN A 211 -8.18 -9.55 -12.70
CA ASN A 211 -8.49 -10.83 -13.36
C ASN A 211 -9.98 -11.18 -13.28
N LYS A 212 -10.66 -10.89 -12.17
CA LYS A 212 -12.11 -11.08 -12.02
C LYS A 212 -12.93 -10.20 -12.98
N LEU A 213 -12.40 -9.06 -13.40
CA LEU A 213 -13.05 -8.17 -14.36
C LEU A 213 -12.94 -8.68 -15.81
N HIS A 214 -11.88 -9.43 -16.13
CA HIS A 214 -11.60 -9.88 -17.50
C HIS A 214 -12.05 -11.32 -17.79
N THR A 215 -11.79 -12.30 -16.91
CA THR A 215 -12.15 -13.70 -17.16
C THR A 215 -12.17 -14.56 -15.89
N GLN A 216 -13.13 -15.50 -15.84
CA GLN A 216 -13.19 -16.53 -14.80
C GLN A 216 -12.44 -17.82 -15.20
N ASN A 217 -11.93 -17.90 -16.43
CA ASN A 217 -11.26 -19.09 -16.96
C ASN A 217 -9.76 -19.10 -16.62
N GLU A 218 -9.30 -20.14 -15.91
CA GLU A 218 -7.92 -20.29 -15.43
C GLU A 218 -6.85 -20.32 -16.54
N GLU A 219 -7.13 -20.94 -17.70
CA GLU A 219 -6.13 -20.98 -18.80
C GLU A 219 -5.86 -19.59 -19.38
N GLN A 220 -6.91 -18.76 -19.46
CA GLN A 220 -6.78 -17.38 -19.93
C GLN A 220 -6.06 -16.48 -18.91
N LYS A 221 -6.25 -16.74 -17.60
CA LYS A 221 -5.49 -16.05 -16.54
C LYS A 221 -3.99 -16.33 -16.67
N GLN A 222 -3.62 -17.59 -16.94
CA GLN A 222 -2.23 -17.99 -17.10
C GLN A 222 -1.55 -17.29 -18.28
N TYR A 223 -2.26 -17.13 -19.40
CA TYR A 223 -1.76 -16.45 -20.61
C TYR A 223 -1.56 -14.94 -20.38
N LEU A 224 -2.49 -14.31 -19.65
CA LEU A 224 -2.42 -12.88 -19.34
C LEU A 224 -1.21 -12.56 -18.43
N LEU A 225 -0.94 -13.42 -17.45
CA LEU A 225 0.23 -13.31 -16.57
C LEU A 225 1.55 -13.49 -17.34
N LEU A 226 1.60 -14.44 -18.28
CA LEU A 226 2.81 -14.69 -19.07
C LEU A 226 3.20 -13.49 -19.94
N THR A 227 2.21 -12.75 -20.45
CA THR A 227 2.41 -11.59 -21.33
C THR A 227 3.03 -10.39 -20.59
N ILE A 228 2.75 -10.25 -19.29
CA ILE A 228 3.30 -9.18 -18.44
C ILE A 228 4.76 -9.46 -18.06
N VAL A 229 5.13 -10.73 -17.87
CA VAL A 229 6.49 -11.14 -17.50
C VAL A 229 7.48 -10.96 -18.65
N THR A 230 7.02 -11.08 -19.90
CA THR A 230 7.88 -10.98 -21.10
C THR A 230 8.27 -9.56 -21.51
N ASP A 231 7.72 -8.52 -20.89
CA ASP A 231 7.96 -7.12 -21.29
C ASP A 231 8.12 -6.17 -20.07
N PRO A 232 9.20 -6.31 -19.26
CA PRO A 232 9.40 -5.48 -18.07
C PRO A 232 9.92 -4.07 -18.41
N PRO A 233 9.45 -3.00 -17.74
CA PRO A 233 10.12 -1.70 -17.80
C PRO A 233 11.43 -1.71 -17.00
N LEU A 234 12.48 -1.12 -17.56
CA LEU A 234 13.82 -0.91 -16.96
C LEU A 234 13.72 -0.24 -15.57
N LEU A 235 13.72 -1.03 -14.49
CA LEU A 235 13.89 -0.53 -13.12
C LEU A 235 14.79 -1.51 -12.31
N PRO A 236 16.06 -1.15 -12.03
CA PRO A 236 17.02 -2.01 -11.32
C PRO A 236 16.71 -2.23 -9.83
N THR A 237 15.64 -1.64 -9.29
CA THR A 237 15.18 -1.85 -7.90
C THR A 237 14.29 -3.08 -7.71
N LEU A 238 13.81 -3.67 -8.81
CA LEU A 238 12.88 -4.80 -8.78
C LEU A 238 13.58 -6.12 -8.42
N ASP A 239 14.86 -6.28 -8.73
CA ASP A 239 15.58 -7.56 -8.59
C ASP A 239 15.81 -7.97 -7.11
N VAL A 240 16.00 -6.98 -6.22
CA VAL A 240 16.10 -7.21 -4.77
C VAL A 240 14.73 -7.56 -4.18
N GLU A 241 13.66 -6.88 -4.64
CA GLU A 241 12.29 -7.12 -4.18
C GLU A 241 11.73 -8.48 -4.65
N ILE A 242 12.09 -8.90 -5.87
CA ILE A 242 11.74 -10.22 -6.43
C ILE A 242 12.49 -11.34 -5.69
N SER A 243 13.77 -11.14 -5.35
CA SER A 243 14.54 -12.15 -4.60
C SER A 243 13.95 -12.40 -3.21
N LEU A 244 13.58 -11.34 -2.47
CA LEU A 244 12.87 -11.44 -1.20
C LEU A 244 11.46 -12.04 -1.37
N GLY A 245 10.72 -11.65 -2.40
CA GLY A 245 9.36 -12.17 -2.67
C GLY A 245 9.34 -13.64 -3.10
N HIS A 246 10.32 -14.09 -3.88
CA HIS A 246 10.43 -15.46 -4.38
C HIS A 246 10.86 -16.45 -3.28
N GLU A 247 11.72 -16.03 -2.35
CA GLU A 247 12.06 -16.84 -1.18
C GLU A 247 10.94 -16.88 -0.12
N LEU A 248 10.21 -15.77 0.08
CA LEU A 248 9.08 -15.70 1.03
C LEU A 248 7.77 -16.30 0.49
N GLY A 249 7.66 -16.52 -0.83
CA GLY A 249 6.43 -16.96 -1.51
C GLY A 249 6.32 -18.46 -1.81
N ALA A 250 7.27 -19.30 -1.37
CA ALA A 250 7.28 -20.71 -1.71
C ALA A 250 6.33 -21.58 -0.86
N GLU A 251 5.05 -21.22 -0.76
CA GLU A 251 3.99 -22.20 -0.51
C GLU A 251 3.70 -22.89 -1.84
N ARG A 252 4.28 -24.09 -2.04
CA ARG A 252 3.84 -25.01 -3.10
C ARG A 252 2.36 -25.30 -2.88
N ILE A 253 1.51 -24.70 -3.70
CA ILE A 253 0.16 -25.21 -3.95
C ILE A 253 0.33 -26.66 -4.43
N PRO A 254 -0.26 -27.67 -3.76
CA PRO A 254 -0.14 -29.05 -4.20
C PRO A 254 -1.03 -29.24 -5.43
N HIS A 255 -0.46 -29.03 -6.62
CA HIS A 255 -1.07 -29.49 -7.86
C HIS A 255 -0.64 -30.93 -8.13
N GLY A 256 -1.66 -31.78 -8.26
CA GLY A 256 -1.52 -33.21 -8.52
C GLY A 256 -0.64 -33.53 -9.72
N SER A 257 0.11 -34.61 -9.54
CA SER A 257 0.78 -35.47 -10.52
C SER A 257 0.60 -35.10 -12.00
N ARG A 258 1.63 -34.50 -12.62
CA ARG A 258 1.93 -34.67 -14.06
C ARG A 258 3.44 -34.59 -14.30
N ARG A 259 3.93 -35.49 -15.17
CA ARG A 259 5.35 -35.87 -15.40
C ARG A 259 6.23 -34.70 -15.84
N ARG A 260 7.49 -34.67 -15.36
CA ARG A 260 8.56 -33.77 -15.82
C ARG A 260 8.96 -34.09 -17.28
N PRO A 261 9.24 -33.09 -18.14
CA PRO A 261 9.94 -33.32 -19.41
C PRO A 261 11.45 -33.57 -19.19
N GLY A 262 12.05 -34.31 -20.11
CA GLY A 262 13.42 -34.85 -20.03
C GLY A 262 14.57 -33.85 -20.26
N PRO A 263 15.83 -34.32 -20.19
CA PRO A 263 17.04 -33.50 -20.07
C PRO A 263 17.39 -32.66 -21.32
N GLU A 264 16.84 -32.99 -22.48
CA GLU A 264 17.21 -32.34 -23.75
C GLU A 264 16.58 -30.94 -23.95
N SER A 265 15.47 -30.62 -23.27
CA SER A 265 14.88 -29.28 -23.35
C SER A 265 15.59 -28.23 -22.50
N ARG A 266 16.44 -28.64 -21.54
CA ARG A 266 17.25 -27.72 -20.72
C ARG A 266 18.46 -27.17 -21.49
N ARG A 267 19.08 -27.98 -22.35
CA ARG A 267 20.25 -27.54 -23.14
C ARG A 267 19.93 -26.44 -24.17
N ALA A 268 18.71 -26.43 -24.72
CA ALA A 268 18.28 -25.42 -25.70
C ALA A 268 17.84 -24.08 -25.09
N GLN A 269 17.76 -23.98 -23.75
CA GLN A 269 17.48 -22.71 -23.04
C GLN A 269 18.77 -22.04 -22.56
N ASP A 270 19.77 -22.81 -22.15
CA ASP A 270 21.05 -22.27 -21.66
C ASP A 270 21.92 -21.66 -22.79
N GLU A 271 21.84 -22.17 -24.03
CA GLU A 271 22.64 -21.64 -25.16
C GLU A 271 22.14 -20.30 -25.72
N ARG A 272 20.97 -19.80 -25.31
CA ARG A 272 20.47 -18.47 -25.72
C ARG A 272 20.88 -17.32 -24.79
N PHE A 273 21.53 -17.62 -23.67
CA PHE A 273 21.91 -16.62 -22.65
C PHE A 273 23.34 -16.10 -22.77
N VAL A 274 24.13 -16.57 -23.75
CA VAL A 274 25.55 -16.20 -23.88
C VAL A 274 25.86 -15.71 -25.29
N GLN A 275 25.56 -14.43 -25.56
CA GLN A 275 26.19 -13.64 -26.62
C GLN A 275 26.44 -12.22 -26.06
N PRO A 276 27.68 -11.69 -26.10
CA PRO A 276 28.02 -10.40 -25.51
C PRO A 276 27.64 -9.26 -26.46
N PHE A 277 26.75 -8.36 -26.02
CA PHE A 277 26.50 -7.09 -26.72
C PHE A 277 27.68 -6.13 -26.49
N ALA A 278 28.75 -6.33 -27.26
CA ALA A 278 29.68 -5.28 -27.64
C ALA A 278 29.46 -4.97 -29.12
N ASN A 279 29.39 -3.68 -29.45
CA ASN A 279 29.19 -3.07 -30.77
C ASN A 279 27.75 -2.91 -31.27
N SER A 280 27.10 -1.84 -30.78
CA SER A 280 26.31 -0.95 -31.65
C SER A 280 26.11 0.40 -30.92
N GLN A 281 27.14 1.26 -30.95
CA GLN A 281 26.90 2.70 -30.90
C GLN A 281 26.33 3.07 -32.26
N ASP A 282 25.00 3.14 -32.38
CA ASP A 282 24.30 3.91 -33.40
C ASP A 282 22.82 4.02 -33.04
N GLY A 283 22.37 5.24 -32.75
CA GLY A 283 20.96 5.65 -32.71
C GLY A 283 20.19 5.36 -31.42
N ILE A 284 20.30 6.24 -30.42
CA ILE A 284 19.31 6.36 -29.33
C ILE A 284 18.13 7.21 -29.85
N PRO A 285 16.90 6.69 -29.98
CA PRO A 285 15.72 7.54 -30.02
C PRO A 285 15.46 8.04 -28.60
N GLY A 286 15.33 9.36 -28.44
CA GLY A 286 14.92 9.97 -27.16
C GLY A 286 13.54 9.48 -26.68
N PRO A 287 13.14 9.82 -25.45
CA PRO A 287 11.95 9.27 -24.80
C PRO A 287 10.72 9.50 -25.67
N ASP A 288 10.03 8.38 -25.95
CA ASP A 288 8.84 8.28 -26.78
C ASP A 288 7.81 9.37 -26.46
N ASN A 289 7.67 10.32 -27.39
CA ASN A 289 6.53 11.22 -27.49
C ASN A 289 5.29 10.42 -27.92
N ARG A 290 4.78 9.53 -27.06
CA ARG A 290 3.46 8.95 -27.29
C ARG A 290 2.43 10.09 -27.24
N PRO A 291 1.64 10.31 -28.31
CA PRO A 291 0.66 11.38 -28.33
C PRO A 291 -0.31 11.17 -27.18
N PHE A 292 -0.53 12.24 -26.43
CA PHE A 292 -1.48 12.32 -25.34
C PHE A 292 -2.84 11.78 -25.85
N GLY A 293 -3.44 10.84 -25.11
CA GLY A 293 -4.72 10.23 -25.50
C GLY A 293 -5.89 11.21 -25.35
N HIS A 294 -5.93 12.25 -26.19
CA HIS A 294 -6.96 13.30 -26.18
C HIS A 294 -8.38 12.71 -26.28
N HIS A 295 -8.52 11.58 -26.97
CA HIS A 295 -9.78 10.86 -27.10
C HIS A 295 -10.32 10.32 -25.77
N MET A 296 -9.46 9.88 -24.85
CA MET A 296 -9.90 9.30 -23.56
C MET A 296 -10.40 10.39 -22.60
N VAL A 297 -9.74 11.55 -22.58
CA VAL A 297 -10.17 12.72 -21.77
C VAL A 297 -11.53 13.24 -22.28
N LEU A 298 -11.69 13.34 -23.60
CA LEU A 298 -12.95 13.74 -24.22
C LEU A 298 -14.10 12.77 -23.91
N ILE A 299 -13.85 11.46 -23.91
CA ILE A 299 -14.86 10.45 -23.57
C ILE A 299 -15.28 10.56 -22.11
N ILE A 300 -14.32 10.74 -21.18
CA ILE A 300 -14.61 10.89 -19.76
C ILE A 300 -15.42 12.17 -19.50
N GLU A 301 -15.04 13.28 -20.11
CA GLU A 301 -15.74 14.56 -19.94
C GLU A 301 -17.16 14.49 -20.51
N LEU A 302 -17.35 13.93 -21.71
CA LEU A 302 -18.65 13.94 -22.39
C LEU A 302 -19.66 12.95 -21.77
N LEU A 303 -19.19 11.85 -21.19
CA LEU A 303 -20.04 10.82 -20.59
C LEU A 303 -20.33 11.09 -19.10
N PHE A 304 -19.35 11.57 -18.33
CA PHE A 304 -19.46 11.67 -16.86
C PHE A 304 -19.78 13.07 -16.34
N ALA A 305 -19.56 14.14 -17.11
CA ALA A 305 -19.91 15.48 -16.67
C ALA A 305 -21.43 15.69 -16.44
N PRO A 306 -22.34 15.23 -17.32
CA PRO A 306 -23.77 15.45 -17.11
C PRO A 306 -24.32 14.78 -15.83
N PRO A 307 -24.02 13.49 -15.54
CA PRO A 307 -24.42 12.87 -14.28
C PRO A 307 -23.83 13.56 -13.04
N ALA A 308 -22.56 13.99 -13.11
CA ALA A 308 -21.88 14.63 -11.98
C ALA A 308 -22.48 16.00 -11.66
N VAL A 309 -22.74 16.84 -12.66
CA VAL A 309 -23.41 18.13 -12.48
C VAL A 309 -24.83 17.94 -11.94
N GLY A 310 -25.56 16.95 -12.45
CA GLY A 310 -26.90 16.61 -11.95
C GLY A 310 -26.89 16.18 -10.48
N PHE A 311 -25.90 15.37 -10.08
CA PHE A 311 -25.74 14.94 -8.69
C PHE A 311 -25.45 16.11 -7.73
N VAL A 312 -24.57 17.04 -8.13
CA VAL A 312 -24.27 18.24 -7.32
C VAL A 312 -25.52 19.09 -7.11
N LEU A 313 -26.32 19.32 -8.16
CA LEU A 313 -27.57 20.08 -8.05
C LEU A 313 -28.63 19.36 -7.20
N LEU A 314 -28.69 18.02 -7.25
CA LEU A 314 -29.58 17.24 -6.40
C LEU A 314 -29.18 17.32 -4.93
N LEU A 315 -27.88 17.25 -4.62
CA LEU A 315 -27.36 17.41 -3.26
C LEU A 315 -27.68 18.81 -2.71
N ASP A 316 -27.42 19.84 -3.49
CA ASP A 316 -27.68 21.23 -3.11
C ASP A 316 -29.18 21.47 -2.83
N ALA A 317 -30.05 20.99 -3.73
CA ALA A 317 -31.49 21.05 -3.52
C ALA A 317 -31.96 20.30 -2.26
N ALA A 318 -31.33 19.17 -1.93
CA ALA A 318 -31.63 18.42 -0.70
C ALA A 318 -31.14 19.13 0.56
N LEU A 319 -30.01 19.84 0.49
CA LEU A 319 -29.42 20.57 1.61
C LEU A 319 -30.17 21.88 1.91
N GLU A 320 -30.69 22.55 0.88
CA GLU A 320 -31.39 23.84 1.02
C GLU A 320 -32.93 23.73 1.02
N GLU A 321 -33.46 22.50 1.05
CA GLU A 321 -34.91 22.20 0.95
C GLU A 321 -35.58 22.86 -0.29
N LYS A 322 -34.81 23.07 -1.38
CA LYS A 322 -35.30 23.67 -2.62
C LYS A 322 -35.86 22.61 -3.57
N SER A 323 -36.71 23.03 -4.52
CA SER A 323 -37.21 22.14 -5.56
C SER A 323 -36.07 21.74 -6.52
N ALA A 324 -35.61 20.50 -6.41
CA ALA A 324 -34.58 19.92 -7.28
C ALA A 324 -34.90 20.08 -8.78
N LYS A 325 -36.17 19.90 -9.15
CA LYS A 325 -36.62 20.04 -10.54
C LYS A 325 -36.35 21.45 -11.08
N LYS A 326 -36.68 22.47 -10.29
CA LYS A 326 -36.49 23.88 -10.67
C LYS A 326 -35.01 24.23 -10.81
N LEU A 327 -34.18 23.78 -9.86
CA LEU A 327 -32.74 24.06 -9.87
C LEU A 327 -32.03 23.39 -11.06
N ILE A 328 -32.41 22.17 -11.40
CA ILE A 328 -31.90 21.47 -12.59
C ILE A 328 -32.31 22.20 -13.87
N GLU A 329 -33.58 22.59 -14.01
CA GLU A 329 -34.05 23.32 -15.20
C GLU A 329 -33.34 24.68 -15.39
N GLU A 330 -33.04 25.37 -14.30
CA GLU A 330 -32.43 26.72 -14.35
C GLU A 330 -30.91 26.71 -14.50
N LYS A 331 -30.20 25.75 -13.89
CA LYS A 331 -28.73 25.83 -13.72
C LYS A 331 -27.95 24.71 -14.41
N PHE A 332 -28.58 23.60 -14.78
CA PHE A 332 -27.89 22.43 -15.31
C PHE A 332 -27.12 22.72 -16.59
N CYS A 333 -27.76 23.35 -17.58
CA CYS A 333 -27.12 23.67 -18.86
C CYS A 333 -25.94 24.63 -18.68
N ASP A 334 -26.11 25.67 -17.87
CA ASP A 334 -25.07 26.66 -17.62
C ASP A 334 -23.83 26.06 -16.93
N MET A 335 -24.05 25.21 -15.92
CA MET A 335 -22.98 24.52 -15.21
C MET A 335 -22.31 23.46 -16.09
N LEU A 336 -23.07 22.79 -16.96
CA LEU A 336 -22.53 21.83 -17.91
C LEU A 336 -21.65 22.52 -18.97
N PHE A 337 -22.08 23.66 -19.51
CA PHE A 337 -21.25 24.47 -20.40
C PHE A 337 -19.99 24.98 -19.72
N ALA A 338 -20.10 25.46 -18.47
CA ALA A 338 -18.93 25.88 -17.71
C ALA A 338 -17.96 24.72 -17.46
N ASN A 339 -18.48 23.50 -17.21
CA ASN A 339 -17.66 22.30 -17.03
C ASN A 339 -16.89 21.95 -18.31
N TYR A 340 -17.57 22.00 -19.46
CA TYR A 340 -16.95 21.78 -20.77
C TYR A 340 -16.03 22.90 -21.23
N ALA A 341 -16.09 24.09 -20.64
CA ALA A 341 -15.10 25.13 -20.87
C ALA A 341 -13.87 24.96 -19.96
N TYR A 342 -14.11 24.68 -18.68
CA TYR A 342 -13.07 24.68 -17.65
C TYR A 342 -12.15 23.45 -17.73
N TRP A 343 -12.70 22.24 -17.72
CA TRP A 343 -11.90 21.02 -17.57
C TRP A 343 -11.01 20.68 -18.77
N PRO A 344 -11.41 20.92 -20.04
CA PRO A 344 -10.49 20.72 -21.16
C PRO A 344 -9.28 21.66 -21.10
N ILE A 345 -9.49 22.92 -20.73
CA ILE A 345 -8.42 23.93 -20.61
C ILE A 345 -7.52 23.59 -19.42
N ALA A 346 -8.12 23.25 -18.27
CA ALA A 346 -7.40 22.90 -17.06
C ALA A 346 -6.58 21.62 -17.25
N SER A 347 -7.16 20.60 -17.88
CA SER A 347 -6.47 19.35 -18.23
C SER A 347 -5.34 19.60 -19.22
N PHE A 348 -5.57 20.38 -20.27
CA PHE A 348 -4.52 20.76 -21.22
C PHE A 348 -3.36 21.47 -20.51
N ALA A 349 -3.65 22.46 -19.67
CA ALA A 349 -2.62 23.18 -18.91
C ALA A 349 -1.84 22.26 -17.96
N LEU A 350 -2.54 21.39 -17.24
CA LEU A 350 -1.96 20.43 -16.31
C LEU A 350 -1.00 19.48 -17.02
N PHE A 351 -1.40 18.91 -18.15
CA PHE A 351 -0.58 17.94 -18.85
C PHE A 351 0.53 18.56 -19.70
N ARG A 352 0.35 19.82 -20.13
CA ARG A 352 1.34 20.55 -20.94
C ARG A 352 2.46 21.19 -20.12
N TRP A 353 2.16 21.65 -18.90
CA TRP A 353 3.09 22.45 -18.09
C TRP A 353 3.40 21.90 -16.71
N VAL A 354 2.61 20.98 -16.15
CA VAL A 354 2.87 20.43 -14.81
C VAL A 354 3.66 19.11 -14.90
N PRO A 355 4.84 19.04 -14.25
CA PRO A 355 5.64 17.81 -14.15
C PRO A 355 4.84 16.67 -13.50
N ALA A 356 5.09 15.42 -13.91
CA ALA A 356 4.29 14.26 -13.52
C ALA A 356 4.13 14.10 -11.99
N TYR A 357 5.16 14.39 -11.21
CA TYR A 357 5.14 14.27 -9.74
C TYR A 357 4.29 15.36 -9.04
N LEU A 358 4.04 16.49 -9.70
CA LEU A 358 3.20 17.59 -9.18
C LEU A 358 1.75 17.54 -9.68
N ARG A 359 1.42 16.61 -10.59
CA ARG A 359 0.06 16.53 -11.15
C ARG A 359 -1.00 16.22 -10.08
N PRO A 360 -0.83 15.25 -9.15
CA PRO A 360 -1.84 14.97 -8.12
C PRO A 360 -2.18 16.15 -7.18
N PRO A 361 -1.21 16.91 -6.64
CA PRO A 361 -1.56 18.10 -5.86
C PRO A 361 -2.15 19.22 -6.73
N ALA A 362 -1.69 19.39 -7.98
CA ALA A 362 -2.22 20.39 -8.89
C ALA A 362 -3.68 20.11 -9.33
N THR A 363 -4.03 18.85 -9.61
CA THR A 363 -5.42 18.45 -9.89
C THR A 363 -6.33 18.67 -8.69
N SER A 364 -5.84 18.42 -7.48
CA SER A 364 -6.58 18.66 -6.24
C SER A 364 -6.90 20.15 -6.05
N LEU A 365 -5.93 21.04 -6.34
CA LEU A 365 -6.13 22.50 -6.29
C LEU A 365 -7.15 22.98 -7.33
N LEU A 366 -7.07 22.48 -8.58
CA LEU A 366 -8.05 22.79 -9.62
C LEU A 366 -9.46 22.31 -9.26
N GLY A 367 -9.56 21.15 -8.58
CA GLY A 367 -10.84 20.62 -8.07
C GLY A 367 -11.44 21.45 -6.93
N LEU A 368 -10.61 21.99 -6.03
CA LEU A 368 -11.06 22.91 -4.99
C LEU A 368 -11.58 24.22 -5.60
N GLY A 369 -10.84 24.79 -6.57
CA GLY A 369 -11.28 25.97 -7.31
C GLY A 369 -12.59 25.74 -8.06
N TRP A 370 -12.74 24.58 -8.70
CA TRP A 370 -13.98 24.19 -9.38
C TRP A 370 -15.16 24.08 -8.42
N THR A 371 -14.98 23.44 -7.26
CA THR A 371 -16.04 23.32 -6.23
C THR A 371 -16.48 24.69 -5.73
N ALA A 372 -15.53 25.61 -5.48
CA ALA A 372 -15.84 26.98 -5.08
C ALA A 372 -16.61 27.75 -6.17
N PHE A 373 -16.22 27.59 -7.44
CA PHE A 373 -16.92 28.20 -8.57
C PHE A 373 -18.35 27.66 -8.75
N MET A 374 -18.54 26.35 -8.56
CA MET A 374 -19.86 25.72 -8.66
C MET A 374 -20.79 26.22 -7.56
N SER A 375 -20.30 26.28 -6.32
CA SER A 375 -21.04 26.87 -5.20
C SER A 375 -21.46 28.32 -5.49
N TRP A 376 -20.54 29.12 -6.04
CA TRP A 376 -20.85 30.49 -6.46
C TRP A 376 -21.90 30.55 -7.58
N CYS A 377 -21.81 29.72 -8.61
CA CYS A 377 -22.80 29.68 -9.71
C CYS A 377 -24.21 29.30 -9.26
N ILE A 378 -24.30 28.40 -8.28
CA ILE A 378 -25.56 27.97 -7.68
C ILE A 378 -26.20 29.13 -6.90
N HIS A 379 -25.41 29.82 -6.06
CA HIS A 379 -25.89 30.86 -5.16
C HIS A 379 -26.07 32.23 -5.82
N ASN A 380 -25.43 32.47 -6.97
CA ASN A 380 -25.56 33.74 -7.67
C ASN A 380 -26.84 33.74 -8.53
N GLU A 381 -27.81 34.58 -8.15
CA GLU A 381 -29.03 34.80 -8.93
C GLU A 381 -28.67 35.52 -10.24
N ARG A 382 -28.96 34.90 -11.40
CA ARG A 382 -28.89 35.64 -12.67
C ARG A 382 -30.01 36.67 -12.67
N LYS A 383 -29.67 37.95 -12.48
CA LYS A 383 -30.49 39.06 -12.98
C LYS A 383 -30.43 39.04 -14.51
N THR A 384 -31.30 38.27 -15.15
CA THR A 384 -31.55 38.40 -16.59
C THR A 384 -33.03 38.65 -16.83
N SER A 385 -33.41 39.90 -16.63
CA SER A 385 -34.45 40.55 -17.42
C SER A 385 -33.92 40.76 -18.84
N ILE A 386 -34.30 39.87 -19.77
CA ILE A 386 -34.30 40.18 -21.20
C ILE A 386 -35.74 39.96 -21.68
N PRO A 387 -36.49 41.02 -22.05
CA PRO A 387 -37.83 40.86 -22.57
C PRO A 387 -37.73 40.18 -23.94
N ARG A 388 -38.47 39.09 -24.13
CA ARG A 388 -38.77 38.56 -25.46
C ARG A 388 -39.51 39.65 -26.23
N LYS A 389 -38.98 40.05 -27.39
CA LYS A 389 -39.74 40.65 -28.48
C LYS A 389 -39.81 39.66 -29.62
#